data_AF-A0A8X6UEQ3-F1
#
_entry.id   AF-A0A8X6UEQ3-F1
#
_cell.length_a   1.000
_cell.length_b   1.000
_cell.length_c   1.000
_cell.angle_alpha   90.00
_cell.angle_beta   90.00
_cell.angle_gamma   90.00
#
_symmetry.space_group_name_H-M   'P 1'
#
loop_
_entity.id
_entity.type
_entity.pdbx_description
1 polymer ?
#
loop_
_entity_poly.entity_id
_entity_poly.type
_entity_poly.pdbx_seq_one_letter_code
_entity_poly.pdbx_strand_id
1 'polypeptide(L)' 'MVKYKFNSVYNVSVERKIFSNNAITELSDTAFRKNPKLTLLEMGGNPITKVGGSTFAHLPNLKKL' A
#
# COMPACT_ATOMS: atom_id res chain seq x y z
N MET A 1 -10.54 30.00 22.14
CA MET A 1 -10.13 28.69 22.68
C MET A 1 -10.91 27.65 21.89
N VAL A 2 -10.31 26.78 21.08
CA VAL A 2 -9.41 25.70 21.49
C VAL A 2 -8.30 25.52 20.45
N LYS A 3 -7.04 25.54 20.89
CA LYS A 3 -5.87 25.19 20.06
C LYS A 3 -5.65 23.68 20.21
N TYR A 4 -5.82 22.92 19.14
CA TYR A 4 -5.37 21.52 19.12
C TYR A 4 -3.87 21.49 18.80
N LYS A 5 -3.04 21.52 19.85
CA LYS A 5 -1.63 21.10 19.76
C LYS A 5 -1.62 19.57 19.78
N PHE A 6 -1.38 18.94 18.64
CA PHE A 6 -0.90 17.56 18.64
C PHE A 6 0.62 17.58 18.82
N ASN A 7 1.06 17.14 20.00
CA ASN A 7 2.47 16.94 20.32
C ASN A 7 3.05 15.83 19.44
N SER A 8 4.29 16.05 19.00
CA SER A 8 5.13 15.13 18.23
C SER A 8 5.16 13.72 18.85
N VAL A 9 4.60 12.74 18.15
CA VAL A 9 4.88 11.31 18.35
C VAL A 9 5.20 10.76 16.97
N TYR A 10 6.49 10.53 16.69
CA TYR A 10 7.08 9.95 15.48
C TYR A 10 6.21 10.00 14.21
N ASN A 11 6.52 10.93 13.30
CA ASN A 11 6.02 10.91 11.91
C ASN A 11 6.58 9.67 11.17
N VAL A 12 6.11 8.48 11.50
CA VAL A 12 6.22 7.32 10.62
C VAL A 12 5.12 7.55 9.57
N SER A 13 5.47 8.18 8.45
CA SER A 13 4.53 8.41 7.35
C SER A 13 4.01 7.05 6.85
N VAL A 14 2.86 6.63 7.36
CA VAL A 14 2.17 5.41 6.96
C VAL A 14 1.47 5.67 5.63
N GLU A 15 1.82 4.90 4.61
CA GLU A 15 1.13 4.95 3.32
C GLU A 15 0.17 3.77 3.20
N ARG A 16 -1.08 4.06 2.81
CA ARG A 16 -2.13 3.08 2.53
C ARG A 16 -2.61 3.25 1.10
N LYS A 17 -2.76 2.15 0.36
CA LYS A 17 -3.33 2.17 -1.00
C LYS A 17 -4.49 1.18 -1.08
N ILE A 18 -5.62 1.67 -1.58
CA ILE A 18 -6.85 0.89 -1.76
C ILE A 18 -7.19 0.98 -3.24
N PHE A 19 -7.26 -0.18 -3.90
CA PHE A 19 -7.60 -0.34 -5.32
C PHE A 19 -8.79 -1.29 -5.50
N SER A 20 -9.64 -1.44 -4.49
CA SER A 20 -10.74 -2.41 -4.49
C SER A 20 -11.78 -2.17 -5.60
N ASN A 21 -12.41 -3.26 -6.07
CA ASN A 21 -13.48 -3.26 -7.06
C ASN A 21 -13.12 -2.59 -8.40
N ASN A 22 -11.92 -2.86 -8.91
CA ASN A 22 -11.50 -2.41 -10.22
C ASN A 22 -11.31 -3.61 -11.17
N ALA A 23 -10.87 -3.32 -12.39
CA ALA A 23 -10.59 -4.32 -13.42
C ALA A 23 -9.10 -4.69 -13.52
N ILE A 24 -8.36 -4.68 -12.39
CA ILE A 24 -6.95 -5.07 -12.39
C ILE A 24 -6.86 -6.58 -12.63
N THR A 25 -6.26 -6.98 -13.74
CA THR A 25 -6.09 -8.38 -14.13
C THR A 25 -4.69 -8.90 -13.87
N GLU A 26 -3.69 -8.02 -13.82
CA GLU A 26 -2.29 -8.39 -13.62
C GLU A 26 -1.54 -7.40 -12.74
N LEU A 27 -0.61 -7.93 -11.94
CA LEU A 27 0.38 -7.16 -11.19
C LEU A 27 1.78 -7.54 -11.67
N SER A 28 2.53 -6.57 -12.18
CA SER A 28 3.92 -6.78 -12.60
C SER A 28 4.87 -6.81 -11.40
N ASP A 29 6.10 -7.29 -11.64
CA ASP A 29 7.18 -7.33 -10.63
C ASP A 29 7.51 -5.94 -10.05
N THR A 30 7.19 -4.87 -10.77
CA THR A 30 7.50 -3.50 -10.35
C THR A 30 6.29 -2.68 -9.90
N ALA A 31 5.10 -3.27 -9.80
CA ALA A 31 3.83 -2.57 -9.58
C ALA A 31 3.85 -1.60 -8.39
N PHE A 32 4.54 -1.97 -7.30
CA PHE A 32 4.62 -1.15 -6.07
C PHE A 32 6.04 -0.69 -5.73
N ARG A 33 6.99 -0.80 -6.66
CA ARG A 33 8.41 -0.50 -6.42
C ARG A 33 8.66 0.95 -5.96
N LYS A 34 7.78 1.89 -6.36
CA LYS A 34 7.88 3.31 -5.99
C LYS A 34 7.17 3.66 -4.67
N ASN A 35 6.59 2.69 -3.97
CA ASN A 35 5.83 2.90 -2.74
C ASN A 35 6.45 2.17 -1.52
N PRO A 36 7.73 2.39 -1.18
CA PRO A 36 8.42 1.66 -0.11
C PRO A 36 7.87 1.94 1.31
N LYS A 37 7.02 2.97 1.46
CA LYS A 37 6.35 3.32 2.72
C LYS A 37 4.98 2.66 2.88
N LEU A 38 4.55 1.84 1.91
CA LEU A 38 3.29 1.10 2.01
C LEU A 38 3.27 0.22 3.24
N THR A 39 2.19 0.35 4.00
CA THR A 39 1.91 -0.44 5.20
C THR A 39 0.64 -1.26 5.08
N LEU A 40 -0.30 -0.81 4.25
CA LEU A 40 -1.54 -1.50 3.91
C LEU A 40 -1.81 -1.36 2.42
N LEU A 41 -2.04 -2.48 1.76
CA LEU A 41 -2.50 -2.57 0.39
C LEU A 41 -3.82 -3.35 0.38
N GLU A 42 -4.85 -2.85 -0.29
CA GLU A 42 -6.12 -3.55 -0.44
C GLU A 42 -6.51 -3.59 -1.92
N MET A 43 -6.74 -4.78 -2.45
CA MET A 43 -7.03 -5.00 -3.87
C MET A 43 -8.22 -5.95 -4.11
N GLY A 44 -9.05 -6.16 -3.08
CA GLY A 44 -10.22 -7.05 -3.16
C GLY A 44 -11.19 -6.64 -4.27
N GLY A 45 -11.86 -7.61 -4.88
CA GLY A 45 -12.81 -7.34 -5.96
C GLY A 45 -12.16 -6.99 -7.31
N ASN A 46 -10.88 -7.28 -7.49
CA ASN A 46 -10.23 -7.24 -8.80
C ASN A 46 -10.07 -8.66 -9.38
N PRO A 47 -10.29 -8.86 -10.69
CA PRO A 47 -10.11 -10.16 -11.34
C PRO A 47 -8.63 -10.46 -11.63
N ILE A 48 -7.78 -10.39 -10.61
CA ILE A 48 -6.32 -10.60 -10.76
C ILE A 48 -6.06 -12.07 -11.07
N THR A 49 -5.51 -12.34 -12.24
CA THR A 49 -5.16 -13.69 -12.71
C THR A 49 -3.65 -13.92 -12.77
N LYS A 50 -2.85 -12.84 -12.70
CA LYS A 50 -1.38 -12.92 -12.75
C LYS A 50 -0.74 -11.97 -11.75
N VAL A 51 0.22 -12.49 -10.99
CA VAL A 51 1.05 -11.72 -10.05
C VAL A 51 2.51 -12.04 -10.30
N GLY A 52 3.32 -11.00 -10.49
CA GLY A 52 4.78 -11.13 -10.62
C GLY A 52 5.42 -11.65 -9.34
N GLY A 53 6.44 -12.49 -9.48
CA GLY A 53 7.13 -13.08 -8.32
C GLY A 53 7.81 -12.05 -7.41
N SER A 54 8.11 -10.86 -7.93
CA SER A 54 8.76 -9.77 -7.19
C SER A 54 7.83 -8.59 -6.86
N THR A 55 6.53 -8.70 -7.15
CA THR A 55 5.55 -7.60 -6.99
C THR A 55 5.59 -6.92 -5.61
N PHE A 56 5.85 -7.68 -4.55
CA PHE A 56 5.89 -7.18 -3.16
C PHE A 56 7.30 -7.10 -2.55
N ALA A 57 8.35 -7.45 -3.31
CA ALA A 57 9.71 -7.57 -2.80
C ALA A 57 10.30 -6.24 -2.26
N HIS A 58 9.78 -5.10 -2.73
CA HIS A 58 10.26 -3.76 -2.34
C HIS A 58 9.37 -3.06 -1.30
N LEU A 59 8.55 -3.81 -0.56
CA LEU A 59 7.62 -3.28 0.45
C LEU A 59 8.04 -3.69 1.88
N PRO A 60 9.18 -3.19 2.40
CA PRO A 60 9.73 -3.65 3.68
C PRO A 60 8.85 -3.32 4.89
N ASN A 61 7.89 -2.41 4.72
CA ASN A 61 6.98 -1.97 5.77
C ASN A 61 5.55 -2.51 5.60
N LEU A 62 5.28 -3.38 4.62
CA LEU A 62 3.93 -3.90 4.37
C LEU A 62 3.52 -4.81 5.53
N LYS A 63 2.38 -4.48 6.15
CA LYS A 63 1.85 -5.21 7.31
C LYS A 63 0.55 -5.94 6.99
N LYS A 64 -0.20 -5.44 6.01
CA LYS A 64 -1.52 -5.94 5.62
C LYS A 64 -1.67 -5.87 4.10
N LEU A 65 -2.24 -6.94 3.54
CA LEU A 65 -2.53 -7.13 2.12
C LEU A 65 -3.99 -7.58 1.96
#